data_AF-A0A9E3VTE5-F1
#
_entry.id   AF-A0A9E3VTE5-F1
#
_cell.length_a   1.000
_cell.length_b   1.000
_cell.length_c   1.000
_cell.angle_alpha   90.00
_cell.angle_beta   90.00
_cell.angle_gamma   90.00
#
_symmetry.space_group_name_H-M   'P 1'
#
loop_
_entity.id
_entity.type
_entity.pdbx_description
1 polymer ?
#
loop_
_entity_poly.entity_id
_entity_poly.type
_entity_poly.pdbx_seq_one_letter_code
_entity_poly.pdbx_strand_id
1 'polypeptide(L)'
;MKHHLQQRIFGGLAFVIALITYLLTLEPSASFWDCSEFIACAYKLEIGHAPGAPLYMLLGRLFSLLALGNTENVALAINALSAVASALTVLLLFHII
;
A
#
# COMPACT_ATOMS: atom_id res chain seq x y z
N MET A 1 1.43 -22.40 24.51
CA MET A 1 2.36 -22.36 23.34
C MET A 1 1.69 -22.69 22.00
N LYS A 2 0.92 -23.80 21.86
CA LYS A 2 0.27 -24.19 20.59
C LYS A 2 -0.73 -23.15 20.03
N HIS A 3 -1.55 -22.52 20.86
CA HIS A 3 -2.52 -21.51 20.41
C HIS A 3 -1.88 -20.27 19.78
N HIS A 4 -0.74 -19.81 20.31
CA HIS A 4 -0.01 -18.68 19.71
C HIS A 4 0.59 -19.02 18.34
N LEU A 5 1.02 -20.27 18.15
CA LEU A 5 1.50 -20.73 16.84
C LEU A 5 0.36 -20.76 15.83
N GLN A 6 -0.82 -21.26 16.21
CA GLN A 6 -2.00 -21.26 15.36
C GLN A 6 -2.43 -19.84 14.97
N GLN A 7 -2.50 -18.91 15.93
CA GLN A 7 -2.82 -17.50 15.66
C GLN A 7 -1.83 -16.87 14.68
N ARG A 8 -0.53 -17.09 14.86
CA ARG A 8 0.49 -16.58 13.92
C ARG A 8 0.33 -17.15 12.51
N ILE A 9 0.03 -18.44 12.39
CA ILE A 9 -0.18 -19.09 11.09
C ILE A 9 -1.43 -18.55 10.40
N PHE A 10 -2.57 -18.51 11.10
CA PHE A 10 -3.82 -18.03 10.50
C PHE A 10 -3.80 -16.52 10.20
N GLY A 11 -3.18 -15.71 11.06
CA GLY A 11 -2.96 -14.30 10.79
C GLY A 11 -2.05 -14.08 9.59
N GLY A 12 -0.96 -14.85 9.48
CA GLY A 12 -0.08 -14.84 8.31
C GLY A 12 -0.80 -15.27 7.03
N LEU A 13 -1.67 -16.29 7.11
CA LEU A 13 -2.48 -16.74 5.98
C LEU A 13 -3.45 -15.63 5.53
N ALA A 14 -4.15 -15.00 6.47
CA ALA A 14 -5.05 -13.88 6.19
C ALA A 14 -4.31 -12.71 5.54
N PHE A 15 -3.11 -12.38 6.02
CA PHE A 15 -2.24 -11.38 5.42
C PHE A 15 -1.89 -11.71 3.96
N VAL A 16 -1.42 -12.94 3.69
CA VAL A 16 -1.02 -13.34 2.33
C VAL A 16 -2.21 -13.33 1.37
N ILE A 17 -3.37 -13.84 1.80
CA ILE A 17 -4.60 -13.81 0.99
C ILE A 17 -5.00 -12.36 0.69
N ALA A 18 -5.00 -11.48 1.70
CA ALA A 18 -5.33 -10.07 1.53
C ALA A 18 -4.33 -9.36 0.59
N LEU A 19 -3.03 -9.59 0.78
CA LEU A 19 -1.97 -9.01 -0.05
C LEU A 19 -2.14 -9.41 -1.51
N ILE A 20 -2.30 -10.70 -1.80
CA ILE A 20 -2.51 -11.19 -3.17
C ILE A 20 -3.79 -10.58 -3.75
N THR A 21 -4.88 -10.58 -2.99
CA THR A 21 -6.16 -10.01 -3.46
C THR A 21 -5.99 -8.54 -3.82
N TYR A 22 -5.43 -7.71 -2.94
CA TYR A 22 -5.23 -6.29 -3.20
C TYR A 22 -4.22 -6.02 -4.31
N LEU A 23 -3.19 -6.86 -4.49
CA LEU A 23 -2.26 -6.73 -5.61
C LEU A 23 -2.90 -7.10 -6.95
N LEU A 24 -3.82 -8.07 -6.98
CA LEU A 24 -4.53 -8.46 -8.20
C LEU A 24 -5.63 -7.49 -8.59
N THR A 25 -6.20 -6.76 -7.62
CA THR A 25 -7.32 -5.84 -7.84
C THR A 25 -6.96 -4.37 -7.75
N LEU A 26 -5.68 -4.01 -7.54
CA LEU A 26 -5.28 -2.60 -7.55
C LEU A 26 -5.48 -2.00 -8.94
N GLU A 27 -5.80 -0.72 -8.97
CA GLU A 27 -5.85 0.06 -10.21
C GLU A 27 -4.42 0.31 -10.69
N PRO A 28 -4.03 -0.11 -11.91
CA PRO A 28 -2.65 0.08 -12.40
C PRO A 28 -2.35 1.53 -12.79
N SER A 29 -3.39 2.35 -12.93
CA SER A 29 -3.32 3.74 -13.41
C SER A 29 -3.64 4.76 -12.31
N ALA A 30 -3.60 6.04 -12.67
CA ALA A 30 -4.07 7.11 -11.80
C ALA A 30 -5.61 7.12 -11.77
N SER A 31 -6.20 6.53 -10.73
CA SER A 31 -7.64 6.55 -10.51
C SER A 31 -8.18 7.96 -10.31
N PHE A 32 -9.47 8.14 -10.58
CA PHE A 32 -10.18 9.39 -10.37
C PHE A 32 -10.06 9.88 -8.92
N TRP A 33 -9.97 11.21 -8.77
CA TRP A 33 -9.97 11.93 -7.49
C TRP A 33 -8.65 11.82 -6.72
N ASP A 34 -8.71 11.50 -5.43
CA ASP A 34 -7.58 11.55 -4.49
C ASP A 34 -6.40 10.68 -4.93
N CYS A 35 -6.62 9.49 -5.50
CA CYS A 35 -5.53 8.59 -5.85
C CYS A 35 -4.52 9.26 -6.79
N SER A 36 -5.00 9.96 -7.82
CA SER A 36 -4.16 10.67 -8.77
C SER A 36 -3.39 11.83 -8.12
N GLU A 37 -4.04 12.57 -7.21
CA GLU A 37 -3.41 13.65 -6.44
C GLU A 37 -2.30 13.09 -5.54
N PHE A 38 -2.60 12.04 -4.77
CA PHE A 38 -1.63 11.40 -3.88
C PHE A 38 -0.45 10.79 -4.66
N ILE A 39 -0.68 10.19 -5.83
CA ILE A 39 0.38 9.68 -6.70
C ILE A 39 1.28 10.83 -7.19
N ALA A 40 0.68 11.91 -7.69
CA ALA A 40 1.43 13.06 -8.19
C ALA A 40 2.24 13.74 -7.07
N CYS A 41 1.62 13.97 -5.91
CA CYS A 41 2.28 14.55 -4.75
C CYS A 41 3.38 13.65 -4.21
N ALA A 42 3.16 12.33 -4.09
CA ALA A 42 4.20 11.41 -3.63
C ALA A 42 5.35 11.31 -4.64
N TYR A 43 5.05 11.29 -5.94
CA TYR A 43 6.07 11.25 -6.97
C TYR A 43 6.95 12.49 -6.95
N LYS A 44 6.39 13.69 -6.76
CA LYS A 44 7.15 14.94 -6.74
C LYS A 44 7.58 15.42 -5.34
N LEU A 45 7.19 14.70 -4.28
CA LEU A 45 7.32 15.14 -2.88
C LEU A 45 6.64 16.50 -2.61
N GLU A 46 5.45 16.68 -3.17
CA GLU A 46 4.60 17.84 -2.94
C GLU A 46 3.60 17.58 -1.79
N ILE A 47 2.87 18.62 -1.40
CA ILE A 47 1.82 18.56 -0.37
C ILE A 47 0.49 18.71 -1.09
N GLY A 48 -0.35 17.66 -1.08
CA GLY A 48 -1.70 17.72 -1.66
C GLY A 48 -2.61 18.67 -0.88
N HIS A 49 -2.99 18.28 0.34
CA HIS A 49 -3.82 19.08 1.25
C HIS A 49 -3.21 19.19 2.65
N ALA A 50 -3.23 20.38 3.27
CA ALA A 50 -2.78 20.56 4.65
C ALA A 50 -3.69 19.80 5.62
N PRO A 51 -3.19 19.09 6.66
CA PRO A 51 -1.81 19.01 7.20
C PRO A 51 -0.86 18.01 6.50
N GLY A 52 -1.27 17.43 5.37
CA GLY A 52 -0.50 16.47 4.56
C GLY A 52 -0.44 15.06 5.14
N ALA A 53 -0.03 14.10 4.32
CA ALA A 53 0.25 12.71 4.72
C ALA A 53 1.76 12.41 4.55
N PRO A 54 2.66 13.03 5.36
CA PRO A 54 4.09 13.06 5.08
C PRO A 54 4.73 11.67 5.01
N LEU A 55 4.32 10.74 5.88
CA LEU A 55 4.82 9.36 5.85
C LEU A 55 4.44 8.66 4.54
N TYR A 56 3.19 8.82 4.10
CA TYR A 56 2.73 8.23 2.84
C TYR A 56 3.47 8.84 1.64
N MET A 57 3.74 10.15 1.64
CA MET A 57 4.49 10.80 0.55
C MET A 57 5.91 10.26 0.44
N LEU A 58 6.60 10.07 1.58
CA LEU A 58 7.96 9.51 1.59
C LEU A 58 7.98 8.04 1.15
N LEU A 59 7.04 7.23 1.65
CA LEU A 59 6.94 5.83 1.24
C LEU A 59 6.51 5.68 -0.22
N GLY A 60 5.58 6.52 -0.69
CA GLY A 60 5.15 6.56 -2.07
C GLY A 60 6.29 6.96 -3.00
N ARG A 61 7.12 7.93 -2.61
CA ARG A 61 8.35 8.25 -3.34
C ARG A 61 9.30 7.06 -3.41
N LEU A 62 9.51 6.33 -2.33
CA LEU A 62 10.32 5.11 -2.33
C LEU A 62 9.75 4.04 -3.27
N PHE A 63 8.44 3.79 -3.20
CA PHE A 63 7.77 2.83 -4.09
C PHE A 63 7.83 3.27 -5.56
N SER A 64 7.76 4.56 -5.86
CA SER A 64 7.92 5.06 -7.23
C SER A 64 9.28 4.70 -7.85
N LEU A 65 10.32 4.47 -7.04
CA LEU A 65 11.64 4.03 -7.53
C LEU A 65 11.59 2.58 -8.06
N LEU A 66 10.61 1.78 -7.63
CA LEU A 66 10.37 0.43 -8.17
C LEU A 66 9.87 0.45 -9.61
N ALA A 67 9.50 1.63 -10.13
CA ALA A 67 9.19 1.82 -11.55
C ALA A 67 10.45 1.81 -12.45
N LEU A 68 11.66 1.77 -11.86
CA LEU A 68 12.95 1.66 -12.55
C LEU A 68 13.16 2.69 -13.68
N GLY A 69 12.64 3.90 -13.48
CA GLY A 69 12.73 5.00 -14.45
C GLY A 69 11.63 5.02 -15.51
N ASN A 70 10.75 4.01 -15.58
CA ASN A 70 9.57 4.06 -16.44
C ASN A 70 8.42 4.77 -15.73
N THR A 71 8.07 5.97 -16.19
CA THR A 71 7.00 6.79 -15.59
C THR A 71 5.61 6.15 -15.69
N GLU A 72 5.37 5.28 -16.67
CA GLU A 72 4.07 4.58 -16.81
C GLU A 72 3.80 3.63 -15.64
N ASN A 73 4.85 3.11 -15.00
CA ASN A 73 4.74 2.16 -13.89
C ASN A 73 4.69 2.83 -12.51
N VAL A 74 4.79 4.18 -12.45
CA VAL A 74 4.81 4.90 -11.17
C VAL A 74 3.48 4.76 -10.43
N ALA A 75 2.36 4.89 -11.14
CA ALA A 75 1.02 4.75 -10.55
C ALA A 75 0.82 3.36 -9.95
N LEU A 76 1.13 2.32 -10.73
CA LEU A 76 1.14 0.92 -10.29
C LEU A 76 2.00 0.72 -9.03
N ALA A 77 3.23 1.24 -9.04
CA ALA A 77 4.16 1.06 -7.92
C ALA A 77 3.65 1.78 -6.65
N ILE A 78 3.14 3.00 -6.75
CA ILE A 78 2.58 3.72 -5.61
C ILE A 78 1.28 3.07 -5.13
N ASN A 79 0.41 2.58 -6.02
CA ASN A 79 -0.80 1.86 -5.62
C ASN A 79 -0.49 0.54 -4.92
N ALA A 80 0.64 -0.12 -5.24
CA ALA A 80 1.10 -1.29 -4.52
C ALA A 80 1.46 -1.00 -3.05
N LEU A 81 1.90 0.23 -2.71
CA LEU A 81 2.08 0.64 -1.31
C LEU A 81 0.75 0.57 -0.54
N SER A 82 -0.33 1.10 -1.14
CA SER A 82 -1.67 1.04 -0.56
C SER A 82 -2.13 -0.41 -0.37
N ALA A 83 -1.89 -1.29 -1.36
CA ALA A 83 -2.20 -2.71 -1.25
C ALA A 83 -1.46 -3.39 -0.08
N VAL A 84 -0.15 -3.13 0.07
CA VAL A 84 0.67 -3.64 1.17
C VAL A 84 0.18 -3.12 2.51
N ALA A 85 -0.09 -1.81 2.61
CA ALA A 85 -0.60 -1.19 3.83
C ALA A 85 -1.95 -1.79 4.25
N SER A 86 -2.89 -1.96 3.31
CA SER A 86 -4.19 -2.59 3.58
C SER A 86 -4.05 -4.04 4.03
N ALA A 87 -3.16 -4.82 3.42
CA ALA A 87 -2.90 -6.19 3.86
C ALA A 87 -2.32 -6.23 5.29
N LEU A 88 -1.40 -5.32 5.63
CA LEU A 88 -0.87 -5.18 6.99
C LEU A 88 -1.99 -4.81 7.99
N THR A 89 -2.95 -3.97 7.61
CA THR A 89 -4.13 -3.70 8.44
C THR A 89 -4.92 -4.97 8.75
N VAL A 90 -5.14 -5.83 7.75
CA VAL A 90 -5.82 -7.13 7.96
C VAL A 90 -5.06 -8.01 8.95
N LEU A 91 -3.73 -8.09 8.83
CA LEU A 91 -2.88 -8.83 9.77
C LEU A 91 -3.03 -8.31 11.21
N LEU A 92 -2.95 -7.00 11.38
CA LEU A 92 -3.06 -6.36 12.70
C LEU A 92 -4.46 -6.57 13.28
N LEU A 93 -5.50 -6.41 12.47
CA LEU A 93 -6.89 -6.59 12.88
C LEU A 93 -7.14 -8.02 13.37
N PHE A 94 -6.60 -9.03 12.68
CA PHE A 94 -6.68 -10.44 13.10
C PHE A 94 -6.07 -10.69 14.48
N HIS A 95 -5.05 -9.92 14.88
CA HIS A 95 -4.40 -10.08 16.19
C HIS A 95 -5.04 -9.22 17.29
N ILE A 96 -5.81 -8.21 16.92
CA ILE A 96 -6.50 -7.30 17.85
C ILE A 96 -7.86 -7.87 18.27
N ILE A 97 -8.60 -8.46 17.32
CA ILE A 97 -9.93 -9.08 17.53
C ILE A 97 -9.76 -10.55 17.93
#